data_AF-A0A9E4XGL7-F1
#
_entry.id   AF-A0A9E4XGL7-F1
#
_cell.length_a   1.000
_cell.length_b   1.000
_cell.length_c   1.000
_cell.angle_alpha   90.00
_cell.angle_beta   90.00
_cell.angle_gamma   90.00
#
_symmetry.space_group_name_H-M   'P 1'
#
loop_
_entity.id
_entity.type
_entity.pdbx_description
1 polymer ?
#
loop_
_entity_poly.entity_id
_entity_poly.type
_entity_poly.pdbx_seq_one_letter_code
_entity_poly.pdbx_strand_id
1 'polypeptide(L)'
;MASRLPFIVIGTRPSLSNAAAISLLLLMLVMFAAAIGCIREDDLTLEQRSHQLAGQLMCPVCDGQTIDASSAQIAQDMRAKVRELLESGITNAEIKDYFVVRYGEEILAAPEGGGFNLIAWIVPFFIAFGGMAIALLTVRNLKRSHARSGGLASAGTGSAGLSEYLAQVDRDLGISDAATAGAAKTKSPKTGDPGPGKKAAS
;
A
#
# COMPACT_ATOMS: atom_id res chain seq x y z
N MET A 1 -34.15 41.72 -2.62
CA MET A 1 -32.69 41.51 -2.67
C MET A 1 -32.45 40.05 -2.30
N ALA A 2 -32.42 39.13 -3.26
CA ALA A 2 -31.24 38.79 -4.07
C ALA A 2 -30.10 38.21 -3.22
N SER A 3 -30.02 36.88 -3.12
CA SER A 3 -28.89 36.08 -3.62
C SER A 3 -28.83 34.72 -2.93
N ARG A 4 -29.15 33.65 -3.66
CA ARG A 4 -28.19 32.75 -4.35
C ARG A 4 -27.65 31.65 -3.42
N LEU A 5 -28.22 30.45 -3.63
CA LEU A 5 -27.59 29.11 -3.51
C LEU A 5 -26.13 29.14 -4.03
N PRO A 6 -25.22 28.15 -3.81
CA PRO A 6 -25.56 26.71 -3.75
C PRO A 6 -24.51 25.75 -3.08
N PHE A 7 -24.73 24.44 -3.26
CA PHE A 7 -23.68 23.44 -3.60
C PHE A 7 -22.73 22.92 -2.49
N ILE A 8 -22.93 21.66 -2.10
CA ILE A 8 -22.09 20.50 -2.51
C ILE A 8 -22.68 19.27 -1.81
N VAL A 9 -23.67 18.66 -2.47
CA VAL A 9 -24.04 17.27 -2.19
C VAL A 9 -23.11 16.43 -3.06
N ILE A 10 -22.22 15.70 -2.42
CA ILE A 10 -21.42 14.63 -3.00
C ILE A 10 -22.41 13.55 -3.49
N GLY A 11 -22.88 13.75 -4.71
CA GLY A 11 -23.46 12.69 -5.53
C GLY A 11 -22.31 12.07 -6.31
N THR A 12 -21.72 10.99 -5.80
CA THR A 12 -21.09 10.01 -6.70
C THR A 12 -22.23 9.36 -7.47
N ARG A 13 -22.74 10.05 -8.51
CA ARG A 13 -23.48 9.39 -9.57
C ARG A 13 -22.44 8.46 -10.22
N PRO A 14 -22.53 7.13 -10.10
CA PRO A 14 -21.67 6.28 -10.90
C PRO A 14 -21.99 6.64 -12.35
N SER A 15 -21.03 7.29 -13.02
CA SER A 15 -21.10 7.45 -14.46
C SER A 15 -21.41 6.08 -15.04
N LEU A 16 -22.43 5.98 -15.89
CA LEU A 16 -22.84 4.71 -16.52
C LEU A 16 -21.64 3.99 -17.17
N SER A 17 -20.62 4.76 -17.60
CA SER A 17 -19.33 4.26 -18.09
C SER A 17 -18.54 3.45 -17.06
N ASN A 18 -18.54 3.85 -15.79
CA ASN A 18 -17.74 3.21 -14.74
C ASN A 18 -18.42 1.93 -14.27
N ALA A 19 -19.76 1.91 -14.19
CA ALA A 19 -20.51 0.69 -13.89
C ALA A 19 -20.37 -0.36 -15.01
N ALA A 20 -20.42 0.07 -16.28
CA ALA A 20 -20.19 -0.80 -17.43
C ALA A 20 -18.74 -1.31 -17.47
N ALA A 21 -17.75 -0.44 -17.21
CA ALA A 21 -16.34 -0.84 -17.17
C ALA A 21 -16.05 -1.83 -16.03
N ILE A 22 -16.63 -1.64 -14.84
CA ILE A 22 -16.48 -2.57 -13.71
C ILE A 22 -17.15 -3.92 -14.03
N SER A 23 -18.33 -3.90 -14.65
CA SER A 23 -19.01 -5.14 -15.08
C SER A 23 -18.22 -5.89 -16.15
N LEU A 24 -17.61 -5.18 -17.10
CA LEU A 24 -16.78 -5.77 -18.15
C LEU A 24 -15.49 -6.37 -17.57
N LEU A 25 -14.85 -5.66 -16.63
CA LEU A 25 -13.67 -6.13 -15.91
C LEU A 25 -13.98 -7.39 -15.08
N LEU A 26 -15.10 -7.41 -14.36
CA LEU A 26 -15.57 -8.58 -13.60
C LEU A 26 -15.87 -9.76 -14.53
N LEU A 27 -16.53 -9.54 -15.65
CA LEU A 27 -16.81 -10.59 -16.64
C LEU A 27 -15.51 -11.14 -17.23
N MET A 28 -14.56 -10.29 -17.57
CA MET A 28 -13.25 -10.70 -18.08
C MET A 28 -12.45 -11.50 -17.05
N LEU A 29 -12.48 -11.09 -15.78
CA LEU A 29 -11.84 -11.81 -14.67
C LEU A 29 -12.47 -13.19 -14.45
N VAL A 30 -13.79 -13.30 -14.52
CA VAL A 30 -14.52 -14.58 -14.42
C VAL A 30 -14.19 -15.49 -15.60
N MET A 31 -14.16 -14.96 -16.84
CA MET A 31 -13.76 -15.72 -18.03
C MET A 31 -12.31 -16.17 -17.97
N PHE A 32 -11.40 -15.32 -17.47
CA PHE A 32 -10.00 -15.67 -17.30
C PHE A 32 -9.81 -16.76 -16.24
N ALA A 33 -10.51 -16.67 -15.10
CA ALA A 33 -10.51 -17.72 -14.08
C ALA A 33 -11.09 -19.04 -14.61
N ALA A 34 -12.19 -18.98 -15.39
CA ALA A 34 -12.77 -20.16 -16.03
C ALA A 34 -11.84 -20.77 -17.09
N ALA A 35 -11.11 -19.96 -17.85
CA ALA A 35 -10.14 -20.42 -18.84
C ALA A 35 -8.96 -21.18 -18.19
N ILE A 36 -8.49 -20.73 -17.03
CA ILE A 36 -7.42 -21.40 -16.27
C ILE A 36 -7.92 -22.74 -15.69
N GLY A 37 -9.19 -22.82 -15.27
CA GLY A 37 -9.78 -24.04 -14.69
C GLY A 37 -10.10 -25.15 -15.69
N CYS A 38 -10.08 -24.88 -17.00
CA CYS A 38 -10.46 -25.84 -18.05
C CYS A 38 -9.28 -26.54 -18.74
N ILE A 39 -8.04 -26.36 -18.27
CA ILE A 39 -6.90 -27.16 -18.75
C ILE A 39 -7.08 -28.57 -18.17
N ARG A 40 -7.81 -29.41 -18.91
CA ARG A 40 -7.98 -30.83 -18.60
C ARG A 40 -6.66 -31.53 -18.90
N GLU A 41 -6.03 -32.08 -17.88
CA GLU A 41 -4.83 -32.93 -17.97
C GLU A 41 -5.11 -34.32 -18.59
N ASP A 42 -6.28 -34.49 -19.22
CA ASP A 42 -6.86 -35.78 -19.61
C ASP A 42 -6.35 -36.33 -20.95
N ASP A 43 -5.59 -35.54 -21.73
CA ASP A 43 -5.06 -35.95 -23.05
C ASP A 43 -3.70 -36.67 -22.95
N LEU A 44 -3.11 -36.77 -21.76
CA LEU A 44 -1.84 -37.46 -21.56
C LEU A 44 -2.05 -38.96 -21.34
N THR A 45 -1.18 -39.78 -21.93
CA THR A 45 -1.13 -41.21 -21.61
C THR A 45 -0.75 -41.42 -20.14
N LEU A 46 -1.17 -42.52 -19.53
CA LEU A 46 -0.86 -42.84 -18.13
C LEU A 46 0.65 -42.81 -17.85
N GLU A 47 1.47 -43.32 -18.77
CA GLU A 47 2.92 -43.27 -18.61
C GLU A 47 3.45 -41.84 -18.63
N GLN A 48 3.01 -40.99 -19.56
CA GLN A 48 3.42 -39.58 -19.59
C GLN A 48 2.99 -38.83 -18.32
N ARG A 49 1.79 -39.10 -17.83
CA ARG A 49 1.27 -38.54 -16.59
C ARG A 49 2.09 -38.98 -15.38
N SER A 50 2.49 -40.26 -15.35
CA SER A 50 3.35 -40.80 -14.30
C SER A 50 4.74 -40.13 -14.28
N HIS A 51 5.35 -39.93 -15.46
CA HIS A 51 6.64 -39.23 -15.59
C HIS A 51 6.53 -37.76 -15.20
N GLN A 52 5.47 -37.07 -15.62
CA GLN A 52 5.24 -35.67 -15.26
C GLN A 52 5.08 -35.51 -13.75
N LEU A 53 4.35 -36.42 -13.10
CA LEU A 53 4.15 -36.38 -11.65
C LEU A 53 5.42 -36.75 -10.89
N ALA A 54 6.19 -37.72 -11.41
CA ALA A 54 7.51 -38.07 -10.87
C ALA A 54 8.54 -36.93 -10.99
N GLY A 55 8.42 -36.07 -12.01
CA GLY A 55 9.23 -34.85 -12.12
C GLY A 55 8.83 -33.74 -11.16
N GLN A 56 7.63 -33.79 -10.58
CA GLN A 56 7.13 -32.79 -9.62
C GLN A 56 7.37 -33.19 -8.16
N LEU A 57 7.84 -34.41 -7.90
CA LEU A 57 8.12 -34.93 -6.58
C LEU A 57 9.64 -35.04 -6.40
N MET A 58 10.16 -34.45 -5.33
CA MET A 58 11.56 -34.57 -4.90
C MET A 58 11.77 -35.88 -4.16
N CYS A 59 12.98 -36.44 -4.23
CA CYS A 59 13.35 -37.59 -3.42
C CYS A 59 13.86 -37.12 -2.05
N PRO A 60 13.30 -37.59 -0.92
CA PRO A 60 13.61 -37.07 0.41
C PRO A 60 14.99 -37.51 0.93
N VAL A 61 15.61 -38.49 0.28
CA VAL A 61 16.92 -39.05 0.68
C VAL A 61 17.98 -38.92 -0.41
N CYS A 62 17.62 -38.34 -1.55
CA CYS A 62 18.53 -38.14 -2.66
C CYS A 62 18.98 -36.68 -2.67
N ASP A 63 20.22 -36.41 -3.09
CA ASP A 63 20.82 -35.06 -3.08
C ASP A 63 20.13 -34.10 -4.06
N GLY A 64 18.98 -33.53 -3.67
CA GLY A 64 18.27 -32.49 -4.42
C GLY A 64 17.74 -32.92 -5.79
N GLN A 65 17.45 -34.21 -5.97
CA GLN A 65 16.95 -34.77 -7.23
C GLN A 65 15.47 -35.13 -7.14
N THR A 66 14.77 -35.06 -8.28
CA THR A 66 13.39 -35.56 -8.40
C THR A 66 13.36 -37.07 -8.35
N ILE A 67 12.20 -37.62 -7.99
CA ILE A 67 12.02 -39.07 -8.02
C ILE A 67 12.11 -39.60 -9.45
N ASP A 68 11.89 -38.81 -10.50
CA ASP A 68 12.10 -39.23 -11.90
C ASP A 68 13.58 -39.29 -12.31
N ALA A 69 14.44 -38.44 -11.76
CA ALA A 69 15.87 -38.40 -12.11
C ALA A 69 16.73 -39.36 -11.25
N SER A 70 16.30 -39.68 -10.03
CA SER A 70 17.13 -40.47 -9.12
C SER A 70 17.00 -41.98 -9.32
N SER A 71 18.13 -42.70 -9.21
CA SER A 71 18.20 -44.17 -9.28
C SER A 71 18.05 -44.87 -7.92
N ALA A 72 17.85 -44.12 -6.83
CA ALA A 72 17.68 -44.67 -5.50
C ALA A 72 16.48 -45.62 -5.40
N GLN A 73 16.59 -46.68 -4.59
CA GLN A 73 15.53 -47.69 -4.41
C GLN A 73 14.18 -47.05 -4.02
N ILE A 74 14.21 -46.11 -3.08
CA ILE A 74 13.03 -45.36 -2.64
C ILE A 74 12.35 -44.58 -3.78
N ALA A 75 13.13 -44.02 -4.71
CA ALA A 75 12.58 -43.30 -5.86
C ALA A 75 11.90 -44.27 -6.83
N GLN A 76 12.41 -45.50 -6.97
CA GLN A 76 11.78 -46.54 -7.78
C GLN A 76 10.45 -47.00 -7.16
N ASP A 77 10.44 -47.21 -5.84
CA ASP A 77 9.25 -47.61 -5.09
C ASP A 77 8.17 -46.51 -5.15
N MET A 78 8.57 -45.23 -5.01
CA MET A 78 7.66 -44.08 -5.16
C MET A 78 7.09 -43.97 -6.58
N ARG A 79 7.91 -44.14 -7.63
CA ARG A 79 7.42 -44.17 -9.03
C ARG A 79 6.41 -45.30 -9.26
N ALA A 80 6.69 -46.49 -8.71
CA ALA A 80 5.76 -47.62 -8.79
C ALA A 80 4.43 -47.29 -8.09
N LYS A 81 4.49 -46.63 -6.92
CA LYS A 81 3.29 -46.21 -6.19
C LYS A 81 2.49 -45.14 -6.93
N VAL A 82 3.17 -44.18 -7.58
CA VAL A 82 2.51 -43.19 -8.43
C VAL A 82 1.72 -43.86 -9.55
N ARG A 83 2.31 -44.85 -10.24
CA ARG A 83 1.62 -45.58 -11.31
C ARG A 83 0.39 -46.32 -10.78
N GLU A 84 0.50 -47.02 -9.65
CA GLU A 84 -0.62 -47.71 -9.00
C GLU A 84 -1.78 -46.76 -8.65
N LEU A 85 -1.46 -45.55 -8.14
CA LEU A 85 -2.47 -44.55 -7.81
C LEU A 85 -3.14 -43.96 -9.07
N LEU A 86 -2.38 -43.77 -10.15
CA LEU A 86 -2.94 -43.33 -11.42
C LEU A 86 -3.84 -44.39 -12.07
N GLU A 87 -3.44 -45.66 -12.00
CA GLU A 87 -4.24 -46.80 -12.50
C GLU A 87 -5.54 -46.98 -11.71
N SER A 88 -5.54 -46.64 -10.41
CA SER A 88 -6.74 -46.65 -9.56
C SER A 88 -7.64 -45.41 -9.77
N GLY A 89 -7.29 -44.51 -10.69
CA GLY A 89 -8.11 -43.36 -11.07
C GLY A 89 -8.01 -42.17 -10.10
N ILE A 90 -7.01 -42.15 -9.22
CA ILE A 90 -6.76 -41.04 -8.31
C ILE A 90 -6.22 -39.83 -9.09
N THR A 91 -6.63 -38.62 -8.69
CA THR A 91 -6.23 -37.40 -9.38
C THR A 91 -4.78 -36.97 -9.05
N ASN A 92 -4.16 -36.15 -9.90
CA ASN A 92 -2.79 -35.67 -9.68
C ASN A 92 -2.64 -34.96 -8.33
N ALA A 93 -3.64 -34.15 -7.95
CA ALA A 93 -3.63 -33.40 -6.69
C ALA A 93 -3.71 -34.31 -5.47
N GLU A 94 -4.59 -35.32 -5.50
CA GLU A 94 -4.72 -36.30 -4.42
C GLU A 94 -3.45 -37.17 -4.28
N ILE A 95 -2.79 -37.50 -5.40
CA ILE A 95 -1.51 -38.23 -5.35
C ILE A 95 -0.44 -37.37 -4.67
N LYS A 96 -0.33 -36.09 -5.02
CA LYS A 96 0.61 -35.18 -4.34
C LYS A 96 0.31 -35.09 -2.85
N ASP A 97 -0.95 -34.90 -2.48
CA ASP A 97 -1.37 -34.82 -1.08
C ASP A 97 -1.02 -36.11 -0.32
N TYR A 98 -1.23 -37.28 -0.93
CA TYR A 98 -0.82 -38.57 -0.36
C TYR A 98 0.69 -38.63 -0.03
N PHE A 99 1.54 -38.04 -0.88
CA PHE A 99 2.97 -37.94 -0.62
C PHE A 99 3.31 -36.84 0.41
N VAL A 100 2.61 -35.70 0.41
CA VAL A 100 2.77 -34.63 1.41
C VAL A 100 2.45 -35.13 2.81
N VAL A 101 1.35 -35.86 2.98
CA VAL A 101 0.94 -36.38 4.29
C VAL A 101 2.01 -37.33 4.87
N ARG A 102 2.76 -38.05 4.01
CA ARG A 102 3.76 -39.03 4.46
C ARG A 102 5.18 -38.45 4.57
N TYR A 103 5.56 -37.54 3.69
CA TYR A 103 6.94 -37.03 3.57
C TYR A 103 7.09 -35.53 3.85
N GLY A 104 5.98 -34.80 4.04
CA GLY A 104 5.95 -33.36 4.27
C GLY A 104 5.85 -32.53 2.98
N GLU A 105 5.70 -31.20 3.11
CA GLU A 105 5.56 -30.28 1.97
C GLU A 105 6.86 -30.14 1.15
N GLU A 106 8.01 -30.48 1.73
CA GLU A 106 9.33 -30.43 1.07
C GLU A 106 9.47 -31.44 -0.09
N ILE A 107 8.56 -32.44 -0.15
CA ILE A 107 8.54 -33.43 -1.23
C ILE A 107 8.03 -32.85 -2.56
N LEU A 108 7.33 -31.71 -2.55
CA LEU A 108 6.86 -31.07 -3.77
C LEU A 108 7.97 -30.17 -4.33
N ALA A 109 8.27 -30.33 -5.63
CA ALA A 109 9.23 -29.49 -6.33
C ALA A 109 8.85 -28.00 -6.35
N ALA A 110 7.55 -27.70 -6.19
CA ALA A 110 7.05 -26.35 -5.98
C ALA A 110 6.13 -26.36 -4.75
N PRO A 111 6.36 -25.50 -3.74
CA PRO A 111 5.48 -25.42 -2.59
C PRO A 111 4.09 -24.98 -3.04
N GLU A 112 3.14 -25.91 -3.08
CA GLU A 112 1.73 -25.59 -3.24
C GLU A 112 1.35 -24.78 -2.01
N GLY A 113 1.13 -23.47 -2.20
CA GLY A 113 0.95 -22.50 -1.13
C GLY A 113 -0.29 -22.77 -0.29
N GLY A 114 -0.23 -23.76 0.58
CA GLY A 114 -1.28 -24.14 1.51
C GLY A 114 -1.45 -23.06 2.57
N GLY A 115 -2.45 -22.20 2.40
CA GLY A 115 -2.97 -21.25 3.41
C GLY A 115 -2.03 -20.14 3.88
N PHE A 116 -0.83 -20.49 4.35
CA PHE A 116 0.20 -19.55 4.81
C PHE A 116 0.75 -18.68 3.68
N ASN A 117 0.91 -19.24 2.47
CA ASN A 117 1.29 -18.47 1.28
C ASN A 117 0.23 -17.39 0.96
N LEU A 118 -1.05 -17.72 1.11
CA LEU A 118 -2.15 -16.78 0.91
C LEU A 118 -2.11 -15.64 1.94
N ILE A 119 -1.85 -15.95 3.21
CA ILE A 119 -1.70 -14.94 4.27
C ILE A 119 -0.49 -14.05 4.01
N ALA A 120 0.65 -14.63 3.64
CA ALA A 120 1.86 -13.90 3.31
C ALA A 120 1.63 -12.90 2.16
N TRP A 121 0.74 -13.23 1.22
CA TRP A 121 0.36 -12.33 0.14
C TRP A 121 -0.71 -11.30 0.56
N ILE A 122 -1.66 -11.64 1.44
CA ILE A 122 -2.74 -10.73 1.90
C ILE A 122 -2.21 -9.60 2.80
N VAL A 123 -1.26 -9.92 3.70
CA VAL A 123 -0.69 -8.96 4.66
C VAL A 123 -0.15 -7.68 4.01
N PRO A 124 0.70 -7.71 2.95
CA PRO A 124 1.21 -6.49 2.34
C PRO A 124 0.12 -5.62 1.73
N PHE A 125 -0.91 -6.20 1.12
CA PHE A 125 -2.05 -5.42 0.62
C PHE A 125 -2.85 -4.80 1.76
N PHE A 126 -3.09 -5.54 2.84
CA PHE A 126 -3.83 -5.02 3.99
C PHE A 126 -3.11 -3.82 4.61
N ILE A 127 -1.80 -3.88 4.77
CA ILE A 127 -0.98 -2.77 5.28
C ILE A 127 -1.00 -1.59 4.29
N ALA A 128 -0.83 -1.84 2.99
CA ALA A 128 -0.82 -0.79 1.98
C ALA A 128 -2.15 -0.03 1.91
N PHE A 129 -3.28 -0.75 1.83
CA PHE A 129 -4.61 -0.15 1.77
C PHE A 129 -5.02 0.46 3.12
N GLY A 130 -4.70 -0.19 4.24
CA GLY A 130 -4.94 0.34 5.58
C GLY A 130 -4.19 1.66 5.81
N GLY A 131 -2.90 1.70 5.49
CA GLY A 131 -2.08 2.91 5.59
C GLY A 131 -2.58 4.03 4.68
N MET A 132 -2.91 3.72 3.42
CA MET A 132 -3.49 4.68 2.48
C MET A 132 -4.82 5.26 2.99
N ALA A 133 -5.71 4.41 3.52
CA ALA A 133 -6.99 4.85 4.05
C ALA A 133 -6.82 5.82 5.23
N ILE A 134 -5.95 5.48 6.20
CA ILE A 134 -5.65 6.33 7.36
C ILE A 134 -5.04 7.66 6.91
N ALA A 135 -4.08 7.64 5.98
CA ALA A 135 -3.46 8.85 5.45
C ALA A 135 -4.50 9.78 4.79
N LEU A 136 -5.38 9.24 3.94
CA LEU A 136 -6.44 10.00 3.28
C LEU A 136 -7.46 10.57 4.27
N LEU A 137 -7.84 9.80 5.30
CA LEU A 137 -8.75 10.27 6.35
C LEU A 137 -8.12 11.42 7.15
N THR A 138 -6.84 11.30 7.49
CA THR A 138 -6.10 12.31 8.26
C THR A 138 -5.96 13.61 7.48
N VAL A 139 -5.55 13.54 6.21
CA VAL A 139 -5.45 14.70 5.32
C VAL A 139 -6.81 15.36 5.08
N ARG A 140 -7.88 14.57 4.91
CA ARG A 140 -9.25 15.10 4.79
C ARG A 140 -9.70 15.82 6.07
N ASN A 141 -9.39 15.28 7.24
CA ASN A 141 -9.76 15.89 8.51
C ASN A 141 -8.98 17.20 8.74
N LEU A 142 -7.68 17.23 8.43
CA LEU A 142 -6.84 18.42 8.51
C LEU A 142 -7.29 19.53 7.55
N LYS A 143 -7.70 19.18 6.32
CA LYS A 143 -8.26 20.16 5.38
C LYS A 143 -9.56 20.80 5.89
N ARG A 144 -10.40 20.04 6.60
CA ARG A 144 -11.60 20.59 7.27
C ARG A 144 -11.22 21.52 8.42
N SER A 145 -10.16 21.20 9.16
CA SER A 145 -9.64 22.06 10.23
C SER A 145 -9.00 23.34 9.70
N HIS A 146 -8.21 23.30 8.62
CA HIS A 146 -7.65 24.50 8.00
C HIS A 146 -8.71 25.44 7.43
N ALA A 147 -9.85 24.92 6.94
CA ALA A 147 -10.99 25.76 6.57
C ALA A 147 -11.59 26.52 7.78
N ARG A 148 -11.49 25.96 9.01
CA ARG A 148 -11.84 26.67 10.26
C ARG A 148 -10.71 27.57 10.77
N SER A 149 -9.45 27.15 10.66
CA SER A 149 -8.27 27.93 11.09
C SER A 149 -8.06 29.19 10.25
N GLY A 150 -8.38 29.14 8.95
CA GLY A 150 -8.39 30.33 8.09
C GLY A 150 -9.42 31.39 8.53
N GLY A 151 -10.48 30.97 9.24
CA GLY A 151 -11.43 31.89 9.87
C GLY A 151 -10.93 32.49 11.20
N LEU A 152 -10.15 31.74 11.99
CA LEU A 152 -9.57 32.23 13.25
C LEU A 152 -8.31 33.10 13.06
N ALA A 153 -7.54 32.90 11.98
CA ALA A 153 -6.43 33.78 11.63
C ALA A 153 -6.90 35.21 11.27
N SER A 154 -8.17 35.37 10.89
CA SER A 154 -8.84 36.67 10.73
C SER A 154 -9.43 37.22 12.04
N ALA A 155 -9.48 36.43 13.12
CA ALA A 155 -10.08 36.80 14.39
C ALA A 155 -8.99 36.85 15.48
N GLY A 156 -8.12 37.86 15.36
CA GLY A 156 -7.10 38.21 16.34
C GLY A 156 -7.69 38.55 17.70
N THR A 157 -7.93 37.53 18.52
CA THR A 157 -8.34 37.69 19.92
C THR A 157 -7.10 37.74 20.84
N GLY A 158 -5.94 37.26 20.37
CA GLY A 158 -4.66 37.38 21.09
C GLY A 158 -3.95 38.72 20.89
N SER A 159 -4.18 39.43 19.79
CA SER A 159 -3.58 40.75 19.55
C SER A 159 -4.29 41.86 20.31
N ALA A 160 -5.62 41.78 20.45
CA ALA A 160 -6.42 42.78 21.16
C ALA A 160 -6.13 42.79 22.67
N GLY A 161 -6.03 41.60 23.30
CA GLY A 161 -5.67 41.50 24.72
C GLY A 161 -4.21 41.89 25.01
N LEU A 162 -3.29 41.56 24.09
CA LEU A 162 -1.89 41.96 24.21
C LEU A 162 -1.71 43.47 24.06
N SER A 163 -2.42 44.12 23.13
CA SER A 163 -2.39 45.58 22.98
C SER A 163 -2.97 46.31 24.17
N GLU A 164 -4.04 45.78 24.79
CA GLU A 164 -4.64 46.33 26.01
C GLU A 164 -3.65 46.28 27.19
N TYR A 165 -2.98 45.14 27.37
CA TYR A 165 -1.98 44.96 28.42
C TYR A 165 -0.75 45.85 28.22
N LEU A 166 -0.24 45.96 26.99
CA LEU A 166 0.88 46.87 26.67
C LEU A 166 0.51 48.33 26.92
N ALA A 167 -0.72 48.74 26.55
CA ALA A 167 -1.21 50.09 26.82
C ALA A 167 -1.42 50.38 28.32
N GLN A 168 -1.75 49.36 29.13
CA GLN A 168 -1.82 49.47 30.59
C GLN A 168 -0.43 49.69 31.19
N VAL A 169 0.57 48.91 30.75
CA VAL A 169 1.96 49.02 31.23
C VAL A 169 2.56 50.38 30.89
N ASP A 170 2.30 50.92 29.70
CA ASP A 170 2.79 52.25 29.30
C ASP A 170 2.23 53.39 30.18
N ARG A 171 0.98 53.26 30.66
CA ARG A 171 0.39 54.19 31.63
C ARG A 171 1.05 54.09 32.99
N ASP A 172 1.26 52.87 33.49
CA ASP A 172 1.89 52.63 34.80
C ASP A 172 3.36 53.08 34.83
N LEU A 173 4.06 52.97 33.70
CA LEU A 173 5.44 53.43 33.55
C LEU A 173 5.56 54.94 33.27
N GLY A 174 4.45 55.68 33.11
CA GLY A 174 4.45 57.13 32.90
C GLY A 174 5.14 57.59 31.61
N ILE A 175 5.27 56.71 30.61
CA ILE A 175 6.03 56.97 29.37
C ILE A 175 5.28 57.92 28.42
N SER A 176 3.97 58.11 28.61
CA SER A 176 3.11 58.87 27.70
C SER A 176 3.41 60.37 27.61
N ASP A 177 4.11 60.95 28.59
CA ASP A 177 4.46 62.38 28.58
C ASP A 177 5.84 62.67 27.95
N ALA A 178 6.68 61.63 27.74
CA ALA A 178 8.00 61.79 27.12
C ALA A 178 7.95 61.75 25.57
N ALA A 179 7.00 61.03 25.00
CA ALA A 179 6.90 60.85 23.55
C ALA A 179 6.47 62.13 22.81
N THR A 180 5.68 63.00 23.43
CA THR A 180 5.23 64.27 22.83
C THR A 180 6.28 65.39 22.96
N ALA A 181 7.24 65.27 23.86
CA ALA A 181 8.33 66.25 24.04
C ALA A 181 9.58 65.96 23.17
N GLY A 182 9.73 64.74 22.63
CA GLY A 182 10.90 64.32 21.85
C GLY A 182 10.82 64.47 20.33
N ALA A 183 9.61 64.63 19.75
CA ALA A 183 9.40 64.63 18.30
C ALA A 183 9.87 65.92 17.57
N ALA A 184 10.35 66.94 18.30
CA ALA A 184 10.79 68.21 17.73
C ALA A 184 12.30 68.28 17.41
N LYS A 185 13.10 67.20 17.56
CA LYS A 185 14.55 67.31 17.32
C LYS A 185 15.11 66.11 16.54
N THR A 186 15.85 66.46 15.49
CA THR A 186 16.85 65.66 14.74
C THR A 186 16.37 64.66 13.69
N LYS A 187 16.03 65.22 12.52
CA LYS A 187 16.79 65.07 11.25
C LYS A 187 17.19 63.64 10.84
N SER A 188 16.46 63.13 9.85
CA SER A 188 16.89 62.12 8.88
C SER A 188 18.31 62.39 8.36
N PRO A 189 19.12 61.34 8.13
CA PRO A 189 19.65 61.22 6.78
C PRO A 189 19.56 59.82 6.19
N LYS A 190 19.18 59.86 4.92
CA LYS A 190 19.17 58.85 3.88
C LYS A 190 20.59 58.78 3.27
N THR A 191 21.20 57.61 3.26
CA THR A 191 22.40 57.25 2.46
C THR A 191 22.45 55.71 2.47
N GLY A 192 22.40 54.95 1.38
CA GLY A 192 22.81 55.21 0.01
C GLY A 192 24.17 54.58 -0.27
N ASP A 193 24.21 53.23 -0.42
CA ASP A 193 25.19 52.38 -1.14
C ASP A 193 26.71 52.61 -0.81
N PRO A 194 27.71 51.92 -1.37
CA PRO A 194 27.84 50.58 -1.97
C PRO A 194 28.95 49.71 -1.31
N GLY A 195 29.05 48.42 -1.68
CA GLY A 195 30.29 47.64 -1.54
C GLY A 195 31.42 48.23 -2.41
N PRO A 196 32.72 47.97 -2.12
CA PRO A 196 33.35 46.79 -2.72
C PRO A 196 34.56 46.21 -1.95
N GLY A 197 35.01 45.02 -2.37
CA GLY A 197 36.46 44.82 -2.60
C GLY A 197 37.25 43.88 -1.67
N LYS A 198 37.47 42.65 -2.17
CA LYS A 198 38.76 41.97 -2.38
C LYS A 198 39.85 42.05 -1.28
N LYS A 199 40.39 40.88 -0.90
CA LYS A 199 41.79 40.37 -1.02
C LYS A 199 41.98 39.23 -0.01
N ALA A 200 42.28 37.99 -0.42
CA ALA A 200 43.59 37.44 -0.82
C ALA A 200 44.37 36.84 0.37
N ALA A 201 45.23 35.85 0.06
CA ALA A 201 46.08 35.01 0.92
C ALA A 201 45.36 33.76 1.47
N SER A 202 45.89 32.54 1.35
CA SER A 202 47.18 32.07 0.84
C SER A 202 47.10 30.59 0.49
#